data_AF-A0A2N3IKS4-F1
#
_entry.id   AF-A0A2N3IKS4-F1
#
_cell.length_a   1.000
_cell.length_b   1.000
_cell.length_c   1.000
_cell.angle_alpha   90.00
_cell.angle_beta   90.00
_cell.angle_gamma   90.00
#
_symmetry.space_group_name_H-M   'P 1'
#
loop_
_entity.id
_entity.type
_entity.pdbx_description
1 polymer ?
#
loop_
_entity_poly.entity_id
_entity_poly.type
_entity_poly.pdbx_seq_one_letter_code
_entity_poly.pdbx_strand_id
1 'polypeptide(L)'
;MRKIFLLLSCLILFACQEKKENNNQDILQTSCLPDVDISKIQLQTTFERIDKAILEAQNETEIQQILEKNPLYNKLYLVREGWEKRENPQKNKEKDFMVEILASMAKEPHLDSLRMDYEKIIPLEKLQNQILDLFKRIKAHYPNFKEPEKVYFSVSGIGSFPLNTVTDIYYSPNGEILVIGLDWFLGPTYKYPLPTHIPTYIARRYVWQNIPTFVAELIGNRYNAFNPNDKTVLNEMLAYAKTYYFAQSVIPCLADSLVLGYTTEQMQYIAQNKEQIWKHYLDKQVFFNTTREFRRDYVEDSPFTLPISQECPGGIARWSALRMLKKYAEKNKLSLPQVMQLQDAKEILQNSGYKGE
;
A
#
# COMPACT_ATOMS: atom_id res chain seq x y z
N MET A 1 20.13 85.13 -27.91
CA MET A 1 19.78 83.76 -28.35
C MET A 1 19.48 82.93 -27.08
N ARG A 2 18.21 82.64 -26.78
CA ARG A 2 17.60 81.27 -26.83
C ARG A 2 18.45 80.23 -26.07
N LYS A 3 18.04 79.52 -25.02
CA LYS A 3 16.72 79.15 -24.46
C LYS A 3 16.89 78.71 -23.00
N ILE A 4 15.83 78.93 -22.22
CA ILE A 4 15.46 78.27 -20.97
C ILE A 4 15.23 76.78 -21.21
N PHE A 5 15.66 75.89 -20.30
CA PHE A 5 14.94 74.64 -20.02
C PHE A 5 15.21 74.16 -18.58
N LEU A 6 14.11 74.08 -17.82
CA LEU A 6 13.99 73.39 -16.54
C LEU A 6 14.14 71.87 -16.72
N LEU A 7 14.69 71.19 -15.73
CA LEU A 7 14.50 69.75 -15.44
C LEU A 7 14.88 69.57 -13.95
N LEU A 8 13.97 69.84 -13.02
CA LEU A 8 13.00 68.92 -12.42
C LEU A 8 13.55 67.53 -12.06
N SER A 9 13.59 67.32 -10.74
CA SER A 9 13.73 66.10 -9.95
C SER A 9 13.20 64.80 -10.57
N CYS A 10 13.96 63.72 -10.39
CA CYS A 10 13.39 62.41 -10.01
C CYS A 10 14.48 61.54 -9.38
N LEU A 11 14.57 61.58 -8.05
CA LEU A 11 15.19 60.53 -7.24
C LEU A 11 14.31 59.28 -7.36
N ILE A 12 14.71 58.32 -8.20
CA ILE A 12 14.10 57.00 -8.22
C ILE A 12 14.83 56.16 -7.16
N LEU A 13 14.22 56.09 -5.98
CA LEU A 13 14.51 55.05 -5.00
C LEU A 13 14.09 53.71 -5.61
N PHE A 14 15.05 52.92 -6.06
CA PHE A 14 14.83 51.50 -6.31
C PHE A 14 14.66 50.79 -4.97
N ALA A 15 13.42 50.75 -4.48
CA ALA A 15 13.00 49.78 -3.49
C ALA A 15 12.89 48.43 -4.21
N CYS A 16 13.94 47.60 -4.13
CA CYS A 16 13.85 46.19 -4.45
C CYS A 16 12.90 45.53 -3.45
N GLN A 17 11.64 45.33 -3.85
CA GLN A 17 10.79 44.32 -3.23
C GLN A 17 11.41 42.96 -3.54
N GLU A 18 12.06 42.36 -2.54
CA GLU A 18 12.34 40.93 -2.55
C GLU A 18 11.02 40.18 -2.69
N LYS A 19 10.81 39.64 -3.89
CA LYS A 19 9.82 38.60 -4.15
C LYS A 19 10.17 37.45 -3.21
N LYS A 20 9.35 37.21 -2.19
CA LYS A 20 9.37 35.96 -1.43
C LYS A 20 9.13 34.82 -2.42
N GLU A 21 10.20 34.19 -2.87
CA GLU A 21 10.14 32.83 -3.36
C GLU A 21 9.66 31.97 -2.19
N ASN A 22 8.39 31.63 -2.19
CA ASN A 22 7.85 30.62 -1.28
C ASN A 22 8.59 29.32 -1.58
N ASN A 23 9.46 28.91 -0.65
CA ASN A 23 10.11 27.61 -0.66
C ASN A 23 9.03 26.51 -0.71
N ASN A 24 8.74 26.00 -1.90
CA ASN A 24 7.94 24.79 -2.12
C ASN A 24 8.59 23.52 -1.51
N GLN A 25 9.77 23.63 -0.90
CA GLN A 25 10.48 22.52 -0.25
C GLN A 25 9.94 22.20 1.15
N ASP A 26 9.30 23.14 1.86
CA ASP A 26 8.72 22.88 3.19
C ASP A 26 7.40 22.08 3.13
N ILE A 27 6.75 22.04 1.97
CA ILE A 27 5.44 21.39 1.78
C ILE A 27 5.56 19.85 1.68
N LEU A 28 6.76 19.33 1.40
CA LEU A 28 7.02 17.91 1.16
C LEU A 28 7.84 17.22 2.26
N GLN A 29 8.31 17.96 3.28
CA GLN A 29 9.01 17.35 4.41
C GLN A 29 8.00 16.79 5.42
N THR A 30 7.46 15.61 5.13
CA THR A 30 7.01 14.71 6.18
C THR A 30 8.26 14.27 6.94
N SER A 31 8.42 14.69 8.21
CA SER A 31 9.45 14.12 9.07
C SER A 31 9.32 12.60 9.09
N CYS A 32 10.40 11.89 8.78
CA CYS A 32 10.40 10.44 8.85
C CYS A 32 10.15 10.02 10.30
N LEU A 33 9.36 8.96 10.52
CA LEU A 33 9.29 8.35 11.83
C LEU A 33 10.68 7.83 12.23
N PRO A 34 11.03 7.82 13.53
CA PRO A 34 12.31 7.27 14.00
C PRO A 34 12.47 5.82 13.56
N ASP A 35 13.64 5.47 13.01
CA ASP A 35 13.97 4.09 12.65
C ASP A 35 14.42 3.29 13.88
N VAL A 36 14.36 1.97 13.77
CA VAL A 36 14.79 1.01 14.80
C VAL A 36 16.03 0.25 14.35
N ASP A 37 16.94 -0.05 15.28
CA ASP A 37 18.12 -0.85 14.98
C ASP A 37 17.73 -2.31 14.70
N ILE A 38 17.99 -2.73 13.47
CA ILE A 38 17.73 -4.09 12.99
C ILE A 38 19.01 -4.93 12.79
N SER A 39 20.19 -4.38 13.12
CA SER A 39 21.49 -5.00 12.81
C SER A 39 21.69 -6.38 13.47
N LYS A 40 21.07 -6.60 14.63
CA LYS A 40 21.18 -7.84 15.41
C LYS A 40 20.03 -8.82 15.15
N ILE A 41 19.03 -8.45 14.34
CA ILE A 41 17.86 -9.28 14.09
C ILE A 41 18.16 -10.23 12.94
N GLN A 42 18.16 -11.53 13.25
CA GLN A 42 18.29 -12.60 12.28
C GLN A 42 16.90 -13.17 11.95
N LEU A 43 16.69 -13.46 10.68
CA LEU A 43 15.48 -14.10 10.15
C LEU A 43 15.87 -15.41 9.47
N GLN A 44 14.94 -16.36 9.45
CA GLN A 44 15.12 -17.64 8.74
C GLN A 44 14.28 -17.72 7.46
N THR A 45 13.57 -16.64 7.10
CA THR A 45 12.77 -16.55 5.88
C THR A 45 13.59 -16.90 4.65
N THR A 46 13.05 -17.79 3.81
CA THR A 46 13.60 -18.13 2.50
C THR A 46 12.69 -17.64 1.38
N PHE A 47 13.24 -17.48 0.18
CA PHE A 47 12.51 -17.04 -1.00
C PHE A 47 12.50 -18.14 -2.06
N GLU A 48 11.36 -18.33 -2.73
CA GLU A 48 11.18 -19.33 -3.77
C GLU A 48 10.60 -18.69 -5.05
N ARG A 49 11.26 -18.92 -6.19
CA ARG A 49 10.75 -18.56 -7.52
C ARG A 49 9.84 -19.66 -8.05
N ILE A 50 8.67 -19.82 -7.41
CA ILE A 50 7.70 -20.85 -7.77
C ILE A 50 7.08 -20.57 -9.15
N ASP A 51 6.93 -19.30 -9.51
CA ASP A 51 6.65 -18.83 -10.87
C ASP A 51 7.57 -19.48 -11.90
N LYS A 52 8.88 -19.37 -11.70
CA LYS A 52 9.88 -19.87 -12.64
C LYS A 52 9.82 -21.40 -12.72
N ALA A 53 9.80 -22.06 -11.56
CA ALA A 53 9.72 -23.51 -11.51
C ALA A 53 8.50 -24.05 -12.26
N ILE A 54 7.32 -23.45 -12.07
CA ILE A 54 6.09 -23.85 -12.75
C ILE A 54 6.16 -23.56 -14.25
N LEU A 55 6.59 -22.36 -14.65
CA LEU A 55 6.61 -21.95 -16.06
C LEU A 55 7.67 -22.68 -16.89
N GLU A 56 8.76 -23.16 -16.27
CA GLU A 56 9.80 -23.95 -16.95
C GLU A 56 9.49 -25.45 -17.01
N ALA A 57 8.45 -25.92 -16.31
CA ALA A 57 8.09 -27.33 -16.26
C ALA A 57 7.60 -27.84 -17.62
N GLN A 58 8.10 -28.99 -18.04
CA GLN A 58 7.84 -29.55 -19.38
C GLN A 58 6.60 -30.44 -19.42
N ASN A 59 6.16 -30.94 -18.26
CA ASN A 59 5.10 -31.95 -18.16
C ASN A 59 4.41 -31.95 -16.78
N GLU A 60 3.29 -32.66 -16.69
CA GLU A 60 2.50 -32.83 -15.46
C GLU A 60 3.31 -33.46 -14.31
N THR A 61 4.26 -34.35 -14.60
CA THR A 61 5.10 -35.00 -13.58
C THR A 61 6.04 -34.03 -12.89
N GLU A 62 6.68 -33.12 -13.64
CA GLU A 62 7.52 -32.06 -13.08
C GLU A 62 6.70 -31.10 -12.22
N ILE A 63 5.52 -30.70 -12.69
CA ILE A 63 4.58 -29.88 -11.90
C ILE A 63 4.24 -30.58 -10.58
N GLN A 64 3.88 -31.87 -10.61
CA GLN A 64 3.61 -32.65 -9.41
C GLN A 64 4.77 -32.59 -8.41
N GLN A 65 6.01 -32.81 -8.88
CA GLN A 65 7.20 -32.77 -8.03
C GLN A 65 7.46 -31.38 -7.43
N ILE A 66 7.27 -30.32 -8.22
CA ILE A 66 7.41 -28.93 -7.76
C ILE A 66 6.41 -28.63 -6.64
N LEU A 67 5.17 -29.06 -6.81
CA LEU A 67 4.13 -28.91 -5.79
C LEU A 67 4.49 -29.72 -4.54
N GLU A 68 4.89 -30.99 -4.66
CA GLU A 68 5.28 -31.83 -3.51
C GLU A 68 6.47 -31.25 -2.72
N LYS A 69 7.43 -30.63 -3.40
CA LYS A 69 8.56 -29.93 -2.77
C LYS A 69 8.13 -28.64 -2.04
N ASN A 70 6.95 -28.11 -2.33
CA ASN A 70 6.41 -26.87 -1.77
C ASN A 70 5.06 -27.09 -1.04
N PRO A 71 5.05 -27.89 0.04
CA PRO A 71 3.81 -28.28 0.71
C PRO A 71 3.03 -27.10 1.30
N LEU A 72 3.70 -26.07 1.82
CA LEU A 72 3.04 -24.87 2.33
C LEU A 72 2.33 -24.08 1.22
N TYR A 73 2.92 -23.99 0.03
CA TYR A 73 2.29 -23.34 -1.13
C TYR A 73 1.01 -24.08 -1.53
N ASN A 74 1.08 -25.41 -1.63
CA ASN A 74 -0.08 -26.24 -1.97
C ASN A 74 -1.22 -26.10 -0.96
N LYS A 75 -0.88 -26.16 0.32
CA LYS A 75 -1.85 -26.20 1.41
C LYS A 75 -2.48 -24.84 1.65
N LEU A 76 -1.67 -23.78 1.71
CA LEU A 76 -2.11 -22.47 2.17
C LEU A 76 -2.52 -21.53 1.03
N TYR A 77 -1.82 -21.58 -0.12
CA TYR A 77 -2.12 -20.70 -1.25
C TYR A 77 -3.04 -21.37 -2.29
N LEU A 78 -2.67 -22.57 -2.77
CA LEU A 78 -3.50 -23.30 -3.74
C LEU A 78 -4.70 -24.01 -3.10
N VAL A 79 -4.69 -24.21 -1.78
CA VAL A 79 -5.72 -24.95 -1.04
C VAL A 79 -6.02 -26.32 -1.68
N ARG A 80 -4.99 -26.98 -2.20
CA ARG A 80 -5.10 -28.21 -3.02
C ARG A 80 -5.81 -29.35 -2.28
N GLU A 81 -5.47 -29.54 -1.00
CA GLU A 81 -6.12 -30.47 -0.07
C GLU A 81 -7.55 -29.97 0.30
N GLY A 82 -8.52 -30.24 -0.57
CA GLY A 82 -9.90 -29.78 -0.41
C GLY A 82 -10.59 -29.51 -1.73
N TRP A 83 -9.82 -29.32 -2.80
CA TRP A 83 -10.34 -29.22 -4.18
C TRP A 83 -10.71 -30.58 -4.76
N GLU A 84 -9.93 -31.62 -4.48
CA GLU A 84 -10.22 -33.02 -4.84
C GLU A 84 -11.62 -33.48 -4.41
N LYS A 85 -12.19 -32.88 -3.35
CA LYS A 85 -13.53 -33.21 -2.81
C LYS A 85 -14.66 -32.31 -3.34
N ARG A 86 -14.37 -31.09 -3.81
CA ARG A 86 -15.39 -30.06 -4.12
C ARG A 86 -15.87 -30.09 -5.57
N GLU A 87 -14.97 -30.30 -6.52
CA GLU A 87 -15.35 -30.39 -7.95
C GLU A 87 -15.50 -31.84 -8.44
N ASN A 88 -15.31 -32.83 -7.57
CA ASN A 88 -15.44 -34.24 -7.94
C ASN A 88 -16.29 -35.07 -6.94
N PRO A 89 -17.63 -34.95 -6.97
CA PRO A 89 -18.51 -35.85 -6.22
C PRO A 89 -18.42 -37.31 -6.68
N GLN A 90 -17.90 -37.55 -7.90
CA GLN A 90 -17.81 -38.85 -8.53
C GLN A 90 -16.34 -39.22 -8.86
N LYS A 91 -15.50 -39.43 -7.85
CA LYS A 91 -14.21 -40.20 -7.78
C LYS A 91 -13.50 -40.76 -9.06
N ASN A 92 -13.65 -40.21 -10.25
CA ASN A 92 -13.30 -40.84 -11.53
C ASN A 92 -12.40 -39.96 -12.42
N LYS A 93 -11.73 -38.95 -11.87
CA LYS A 93 -10.54 -38.37 -12.51
C LYS A 93 -9.31 -38.96 -11.83
N GLU A 94 -8.55 -39.78 -12.56
CA GLU A 94 -7.24 -40.28 -12.14
C GLU A 94 -6.16 -39.18 -12.06
N LYS A 95 -6.45 -37.99 -12.61
CA LYS A 95 -5.49 -36.88 -12.77
C LYS A 95 -5.79 -35.71 -11.84
N ASP A 96 -4.72 -35.13 -11.29
CA ASP A 96 -4.78 -33.94 -10.44
C ASP A 96 -5.07 -32.69 -11.28
N PHE A 97 -6.22 -32.06 -11.03
CA PHE A 97 -6.68 -30.89 -11.77
C PHE A 97 -5.77 -29.66 -11.65
N MET A 98 -5.16 -29.44 -10.48
CA MET A 98 -4.24 -28.32 -10.30
C MET A 98 -2.96 -28.56 -11.10
N VAL A 99 -2.49 -29.80 -11.16
CA VAL A 99 -1.35 -30.18 -12.00
C VAL A 99 -1.67 -29.96 -13.48
N GLU A 100 -2.86 -30.38 -13.94
CA GLU A 100 -3.31 -30.16 -15.32
C GLU A 100 -3.33 -28.67 -15.68
N ILE A 101 -3.93 -27.82 -14.84
CA ILE A 101 -3.98 -26.36 -15.07
C ILE A 101 -2.57 -25.78 -15.17
N LEU A 102 -1.71 -26.07 -14.19
CA LEU A 102 -0.37 -25.48 -14.14
C LEU A 102 0.52 -25.97 -15.29
N ALA A 103 0.38 -27.25 -15.69
CA ALA A 103 1.05 -27.78 -16.87
C ALA A 103 0.52 -27.16 -18.17
N SER A 104 -0.77 -26.80 -18.23
CA SER A 104 -1.33 -26.04 -19.35
C SER A 104 -0.79 -24.62 -19.38
N MET A 105 -0.71 -23.95 -18.22
CA MET A 105 -0.14 -22.61 -18.10
C MET A 105 1.33 -22.58 -18.54
N ALA A 106 2.14 -23.57 -18.14
CA ALA A 106 3.55 -23.64 -18.53
C ALA A 106 3.77 -23.70 -20.06
N LYS A 107 2.76 -24.12 -20.83
CA LYS A 107 2.83 -24.19 -22.30
C LYS A 107 2.42 -22.89 -23.00
N GLU A 108 1.95 -21.90 -22.26
CA GLU A 108 1.46 -20.63 -22.81
C GLU A 108 2.60 -19.68 -23.16
N PRO A 109 2.89 -19.39 -24.45
CA PRO A 109 4.07 -18.60 -24.83
C PRO A 109 4.06 -17.15 -24.32
N HIS A 110 2.87 -16.61 -24.03
CA HIS A 110 2.74 -15.27 -23.50
C HIS A 110 3.23 -15.15 -22.05
N LEU A 111 3.18 -16.25 -21.26
CA LEU A 111 3.70 -16.27 -19.88
C LEU A 111 5.22 -16.27 -19.83
N ASP A 112 5.89 -16.84 -20.83
CA ASP A 112 7.35 -16.70 -21.00
C ASP A 112 7.75 -15.26 -21.26
N SER A 113 7.04 -14.58 -22.17
CA SER A 113 7.27 -13.16 -22.45
C SER A 113 7.04 -12.30 -21.21
N LEU A 114 5.96 -12.57 -20.47
CA LEU A 114 5.64 -11.90 -19.21
C LEU A 114 6.75 -12.10 -18.17
N ARG A 115 7.28 -13.33 -18.05
CA ARG A 115 8.40 -13.64 -17.16
C ARG A 115 9.64 -12.83 -17.48
N MET A 116 10.03 -12.79 -18.74
CA MET A 116 11.17 -11.98 -19.17
C MET A 116 10.97 -10.49 -18.83
N ASP A 117 9.75 -9.98 -18.96
CA ASP A 117 9.42 -8.58 -18.67
C ASP A 117 9.53 -8.27 -17.17
N TYR A 118 8.94 -9.07 -16.28
CA TYR A 118 9.07 -8.80 -14.84
C TYR A 118 10.47 -9.06 -14.30
N GLU A 119 11.24 -10.01 -14.84
CA GLU A 119 12.64 -10.23 -14.46
C GLU A 119 13.53 -9.03 -14.82
N LYS A 120 13.17 -8.30 -15.88
CA LYS A 120 13.85 -7.07 -16.27
C LYS A 120 13.41 -5.85 -15.44
N ILE A 121 12.11 -5.75 -15.13
CA ILE A 121 11.53 -4.59 -14.45
C ILE A 121 11.79 -4.64 -12.93
N ILE A 122 11.73 -5.83 -12.33
CA ILE A 122 11.75 -6.01 -10.88
C ILE A 122 13.14 -6.50 -10.43
N PRO A 123 13.93 -5.65 -9.74
CA PRO A 123 15.21 -6.07 -9.18
C PRO A 123 14.97 -6.97 -7.95
N LEU A 124 14.84 -8.28 -8.17
CA LEU A 124 14.42 -9.24 -7.14
C LEU A 124 15.31 -9.23 -5.89
N GLU A 125 16.63 -9.17 -6.03
CA GLU A 125 17.53 -9.10 -4.87
C GLU A 125 17.24 -7.88 -3.99
N LYS A 126 17.01 -6.72 -4.62
CA LYS A 126 16.63 -5.49 -3.91
C LYS A 126 15.26 -5.65 -3.23
N LEU A 127 14.29 -6.24 -3.91
CA LEU A 127 12.97 -6.50 -3.34
C LEU A 127 13.05 -7.46 -2.14
N GLN A 128 13.80 -8.56 -2.26
CA GLN A 128 14.02 -9.53 -1.18
C GLN A 128 14.61 -8.85 0.06
N ASN A 129 15.65 -8.02 -0.12
CA ASN A 129 16.25 -7.25 0.96
C ASN A 129 15.26 -6.29 1.61
N GLN A 130 14.44 -5.58 0.82
CA GLN A 130 13.39 -4.70 1.36
C GLN A 130 12.35 -5.46 2.19
N ILE A 131 11.95 -6.66 1.76
CA ILE A 131 11.01 -7.52 2.50
C ILE A 131 11.65 -8.05 3.80
N LEU A 132 12.90 -8.51 3.75
CA LEU A 132 13.61 -8.96 4.96
C LEU A 132 13.77 -7.81 5.97
N ASP A 133 14.16 -6.63 5.51
CA ASP A 133 14.32 -5.46 6.36
C ASP A 133 13.00 -5.00 6.99
N LEU A 134 11.91 -5.07 6.23
CA LEU A 134 10.56 -4.87 6.74
C LEU A 134 10.23 -5.87 7.85
N PHE A 135 10.47 -7.18 7.64
CA PHE A 135 10.23 -8.21 8.67
C PHE A 135 11.08 -8.01 9.92
N LYS A 136 12.35 -7.61 9.78
CA LYS A 136 13.20 -7.29 10.92
C LYS A 136 12.63 -6.12 11.73
N ARG A 137 12.16 -5.06 11.07
CA ARG A 137 11.53 -3.91 11.75
C ARG A 137 10.23 -4.28 12.45
N ILE A 138 9.41 -5.13 11.83
CA ILE A 138 8.22 -5.68 12.51
C ILE A 138 8.65 -6.44 13.76
N LYS A 139 9.67 -7.31 13.68
CA LYS A 139 10.20 -8.06 14.83
C LYS A 139 10.78 -7.17 15.93
N ALA A 140 11.40 -6.05 15.56
CA ALA A 140 11.90 -5.06 16.51
C ALA A 140 10.77 -4.40 17.32
N HIS A 141 9.65 -4.08 16.66
CA HIS A 141 8.46 -3.51 17.34
C HIS A 141 7.61 -4.58 18.06
N TYR A 142 7.58 -5.79 17.53
CA TYR A 142 6.78 -6.91 18.01
C TYR A 142 7.66 -8.16 18.15
N PRO A 143 8.33 -8.37 19.31
CA PRO A 143 9.26 -9.48 19.50
C PRO A 143 8.66 -10.89 19.28
N ASN A 144 7.33 -11.01 19.43
CA ASN A 144 6.58 -12.25 19.20
C ASN A 144 6.14 -12.43 17.73
N PHE A 145 6.47 -11.49 16.84
CA PHE A 145 6.24 -11.65 15.41
C PHE A 145 6.99 -12.88 14.89
N LYS A 146 6.24 -13.77 14.24
CA LYS A 146 6.78 -14.89 13.50
C LYS A 146 6.90 -14.46 12.05
N GLU A 147 8.13 -14.31 11.57
CA GLU A 147 8.37 -14.06 10.16
C GLU A 147 7.83 -15.20 9.28
N PRO A 148 7.41 -14.92 8.04
CA PRO A 148 7.11 -15.98 7.07
C PRO A 148 8.29 -16.93 6.92
N GLU A 149 8.02 -18.23 6.96
CA GLU A 149 9.02 -19.26 6.67
C GLU A 149 9.47 -19.16 5.21
N LYS A 150 8.49 -18.95 4.31
CA LYS A 150 8.70 -18.84 2.88
C LYS A 150 7.98 -17.63 2.28
N VAL A 151 8.69 -16.91 1.42
CA VAL A 151 8.13 -15.94 0.48
C VAL A 151 8.19 -16.52 -0.93
N TYR A 152 7.03 -16.70 -1.56
CA TYR A 152 6.91 -17.20 -2.92
C TYR A 152 6.70 -16.05 -3.89
N PHE A 153 7.49 -16.01 -4.95
CA PHE A 153 7.21 -15.17 -6.11
C PHE A 153 6.40 -15.98 -7.13
N SER A 154 5.26 -15.46 -7.54
CA SER A 154 4.27 -16.13 -8.39
C SER A 154 3.88 -15.22 -9.58
N VAL A 155 3.06 -15.74 -10.49
CA VAL A 155 2.36 -14.96 -11.52
C VAL A 155 0.86 -15.12 -11.36
N SER A 156 0.07 -14.09 -11.72
CA SER A 156 -1.38 -14.15 -11.68
C SER A 156 -1.93 -15.29 -12.54
N GLY A 157 -3.10 -15.83 -12.15
CA GLY A 157 -3.64 -17.08 -12.69
C GLY A 157 -3.25 -18.32 -11.88
N ILE A 158 -2.03 -18.37 -11.32
CA ILE A 158 -1.63 -19.42 -10.37
C ILE A 158 -2.31 -19.14 -9.02
N GLY A 159 -3.17 -20.06 -8.54
CA GLY A 159 -3.93 -19.88 -7.30
C GLY A 159 -5.22 -19.04 -7.41
N SER A 160 -5.55 -18.56 -8.62
CA SER A 160 -6.82 -17.85 -8.88
C SER A 160 -8.03 -18.79 -8.96
N PHE A 161 -7.81 -20.01 -9.46
CA PHE A 161 -8.84 -21.03 -9.67
C PHE A 161 -9.47 -21.59 -8.38
N PRO A 162 -8.75 -21.74 -7.24
CA PRO A 162 -9.38 -22.22 -6.03
C PRO A 162 -10.20 -21.21 -5.22
N LEU A 163 -9.98 -19.91 -5.45
CA LEU A 163 -10.52 -18.84 -4.60
C LEU A 163 -11.45 -17.88 -5.35
N ASN A 164 -11.59 -18.00 -6.68
CA ASN A 164 -12.24 -17.00 -7.54
C ASN A 164 -11.69 -15.57 -7.34
N THR A 165 -10.47 -15.46 -6.81
CA THR A 165 -9.80 -14.20 -6.52
C THR A 165 -8.38 -14.26 -7.05
N VAL A 166 -8.13 -13.57 -8.16
CA VAL A 166 -6.77 -13.22 -8.56
C VAL A 166 -6.26 -12.25 -7.50
N THR A 167 -5.27 -12.67 -6.72
CA THR A 167 -4.72 -11.85 -5.62
C THR A 167 -3.30 -11.45 -5.97
N ASP A 168 -2.99 -10.16 -5.83
CA ASP A 168 -1.68 -9.57 -6.04
C ASP A 168 -0.66 -10.00 -4.97
N ILE A 169 -1.06 -9.96 -3.70
CA ILE A 169 -0.26 -10.40 -2.55
C ILE A 169 -1.15 -11.19 -1.59
N TYR A 170 -0.71 -12.39 -1.23
CA TYR A 170 -1.37 -13.22 -0.23
C TYR A 170 -0.47 -13.43 0.99
N TYR A 171 -1.01 -13.22 2.19
CA TYR A 171 -0.33 -13.49 3.45
C TYR A 171 -1.16 -14.46 4.27
N SER A 172 -0.62 -15.65 4.56
CA SER A 172 -1.42 -16.75 5.13
C SER A 172 -1.92 -16.43 6.54
N PRO A 173 -3.09 -16.91 6.98
CA PRO A 173 -3.72 -16.51 8.25
C PRO A 173 -2.82 -16.56 9.49
N ASN A 174 -1.93 -17.55 9.56
CA ASN A 174 -0.98 -17.69 10.67
C ASN A 174 0.40 -17.07 10.41
N GLY A 175 0.59 -16.47 9.22
CA GLY A 175 1.82 -15.77 8.83
C GLY A 175 2.94 -16.67 8.32
N GLU A 176 2.66 -17.94 8.06
CA GLU A 176 3.63 -18.95 7.64
C GLU A 176 4.22 -18.66 6.25
N ILE A 177 3.42 -18.11 5.33
CA ILE A 177 3.85 -17.81 3.97
C ILE A 177 3.35 -16.45 3.50
N LEU A 178 4.15 -15.84 2.62
CA LEU A 178 3.79 -14.70 1.80
C LEU A 178 3.91 -15.11 0.33
N VAL A 179 2.93 -14.78 -0.50
CA VAL A 179 2.97 -14.99 -1.95
C VAL A 179 2.81 -13.64 -2.64
N ILE A 180 3.71 -13.33 -3.57
CA ILE A 180 3.75 -12.06 -4.30
C ILE A 180 3.63 -12.37 -5.80
N GLY A 181 2.52 -11.95 -6.42
CA GLY A 181 2.31 -12.02 -7.87
C GLY A 181 3.09 -10.91 -8.58
N LEU A 182 4.23 -11.23 -9.18
CA LEU A 182 5.17 -10.25 -9.75
C LEU A 182 4.58 -9.47 -10.94
N ASP A 183 3.76 -10.13 -11.73
CA ASP A 183 3.14 -9.60 -12.93
C ASP A 183 2.12 -8.49 -12.66
N TRP A 184 1.59 -8.41 -11.43
CA TRP A 184 0.77 -7.29 -11.02
C TRP A 184 1.56 -5.98 -10.97
N PHE A 185 2.84 -6.02 -10.61
CA PHE A 185 3.61 -4.84 -10.24
C PHE A 185 4.51 -4.28 -11.35
N LEU A 186 4.10 -4.47 -12.61
CA LEU A 186 4.85 -4.02 -13.80
C LEU A 186 4.63 -2.55 -14.16
N GLY A 187 3.71 -1.89 -13.47
CA GLY A 187 3.43 -0.47 -13.63
C GLY A 187 2.38 -0.14 -14.68
N PRO A 188 1.82 1.08 -14.62
CA PRO A 188 0.69 1.49 -15.45
C PRO A 188 1.02 1.66 -16.94
N THR A 189 2.31 1.71 -17.30
CA THR A 189 2.77 1.82 -18.70
C THR A 189 3.11 0.48 -19.33
N TYR A 190 2.91 -0.62 -18.61
CA TYR A 190 3.14 -1.97 -19.15
C TYR A 190 2.13 -2.29 -20.26
N LYS A 191 2.58 -3.04 -21.28
CA LYS A 191 1.80 -3.34 -22.51
C LYS A 191 0.49 -4.08 -22.25
N TYR A 192 0.42 -4.85 -21.15
CA TYR A 192 -0.79 -5.52 -20.73
C TYR A 192 -1.34 -4.82 -19.49
N PRO A 193 -2.52 -4.18 -19.58
CA PRO A 193 -3.11 -3.53 -18.43
C PRO A 193 -3.55 -4.57 -17.39
N LEU A 194 -3.63 -4.14 -16.15
CA LEU A 194 -4.33 -4.88 -15.10
C LEU A 194 -5.79 -5.15 -15.50
N PRO A 195 -6.46 -6.13 -14.85
CA PRO A 195 -7.86 -6.43 -15.13
C PRO A 195 -8.74 -5.18 -15.22
N THR A 196 -9.63 -5.12 -16.21
CA THR A 196 -10.40 -3.92 -16.57
C THR A 196 -11.31 -3.37 -15.46
N HIS A 197 -11.62 -4.19 -14.45
CA HIS A 197 -12.38 -3.77 -13.28
C HIS A 197 -11.55 -2.95 -12.28
N ILE A 198 -10.22 -2.89 -12.43
CA ILE A 198 -9.32 -2.12 -11.58
C ILE A 198 -9.20 -0.70 -12.15
N PRO A 199 -9.70 0.32 -11.45
CA PRO A 199 -9.63 1.68 -11.95
C PRO A 199 -8.19 2.20 -12.07
N THR A 200 -7.93 3.06 -13.05
CA THR A 200 -6.59 3.61 -13.33
C THR A 200 -5.94 4.29 -12.12
N TYR A 201 -6.72 4.96 -11.27
CA TYR A 201 -6.22 5.62 -10.06
C TYR A 201 -5.75 4.63 -8.98
N ILE A 202 -6.21 3.37 -9.03
CA ILE A 202 -5.67 2.26 -8.22
C ILE A 202 -4.50 1.61 -8.96
N ALA A 203 -4.66 1.34 -10.27
CA ALA A 203 -3.66 0.67 -11.11
C ALA A 203 -2.27 1.33 -11.06
N ARG A 204 -2.19 2.66 -10.93
CA ARG A 204 -0.92 3.39 -10.80
C ARG A 204 -0.06 2.98 -9.59
N ARG A 205 -0.68 2.40 -8.54
CA ARG A 205 0.04 1.92 -7.35
C ARG A 205 0.76 0.59 -7.61
N TYR A 206 0.40 -0.13 -8.66
CA TYR A 206 0.96 -1.43 -8.97
C TYR A 206 2.29 -1.33 -9.72
N VAL A 207 3.28 -0.78 -9.02
CA VAL A 207 4.69 -0.73 -9.41
C VAL A 207 5.50 -1.46 -8.36
N TRP A 208 6.61 -2.11 -8.76
CA TRP A 208 7.35 -2.99 -7.86
C TRP A 208 7.84 -2.30 -6.58
N GLN A 209 8.12 -1.00 -6.63
CA GLN A 209 8.53 -0.19 -5.49
C GLN A 209 7.49 -0.17 -4.36
N ASN A 210 6.22 -0.43 -4.69
CA ASN A 210 5.12 -0.46 -3.73
C ASN A 210 4.87 -1.85 -3.14
N ILE A 211 5.53 -2.91 -3.61
CA ILE A 211 5.36 -4.26 -3.04
C ILE A 211 5.63 -4.25 -1.52
N PRO A 212 6.74 -3.68 -1.01
CA PRO A 212 6.96 -3.62 0.44
C PRO A 212 5.84 -2.89 1.19
N THR A 213 5.31 -1.81 0.62
CA THR A 213 4.19 -1.05 1.20
C THR A 213 2.93 -1.92 1.31
N PHE A 214 2.57 -2.65 0.25
CA PHE A 214 1.40 -3.52 0.25
C PHE A 214 1.56 -4.66 1.27
N VAL A 215 2.77 -5.24 1.37
CA VAL A 215 3.11 -6.24 2.38
C VAL A 215 2.96 -5.66 3.80
N ALA A 216 3.48 -4.45 4.04
CA ALA A 216 3.39 -3.79 5.33
C ALA A 216 1.93 -3.49 5.72
N GLU A 217 1.11 -3.00 4.79
CA GLU A 217 -0.31 -2.74 5.02
C GLU A 217 -1.07 -4.03 5.38
N LEU A 218 -0.82 -5.11 4.62
CA LEU A 218 -1.46 -6.42 4.82
C LEU A 218 -1.10 -7.02 6.18
N ILE A 219 0.17 -6.94 6.59
CA ILE A 219 0.61 -7.42 7.91
C ILE A 219 0.10 -6.49 9.02
N GLY A 220 0.19 -5.18 8.83
CA GLY A 220 -0.19 -4.15 9.79
C GLY A 220 -1.66 -4.23 10.21
N ASN A 221 -2.54 -4.60 9.28
CA ASN A 221 -3.96 -4.84 9.56
C ASN A 221 -4.20 -5.86 10.68
N ARG A 222 -3.30 -6.82 10.91
CA ARG A 222 -3.42 -7.81 12.01
C ARG A 222 -3.19 -7.22 13.39
N TYR A 223 -2.47 -6.11 13.47
CA TYR A 223 -2.16 -5.41 14.72
C TYR A 223 -3.15 -4.30 15.04
N ASN A 224 -4.01 -3.94 14.08
CA ASN A 224 -4.89 -2.80 14.16
C ASN A 224 -6.10 -3.09 15.05
N ALA A 225 -6.04 -2.62 16.30
CA ALA A 225 -7.18 -2.72 17.21
C ALA A 225 -8.29 -1.79 16.75
N PHE A 226 -9.43 -2.33 16.34
CA PHE A 226 -10.55 -1.54 15.81
C PHE A 226 -11.76 -1.66 16.71
N ASN A 227 -12.50 -0.56 16.94
CA ASN A 227 -13.78 -0.60 17.65
C ASN A 227 -14.91 -0.89 16.65
N PRO A 228 -15.46 -2.12 16.59
CA PRO A 228 -16.50 -2.46 15.60
C PRO A 228 -17.85 -1.81 15.90
N ASN A 229 -18.08 -1.30 17.10
CA ASN A 229 -19.34 -0.68 17.50
C ASN A 229 -19.42 0.80 17.09
N ASP A 230 -18.27 1.45 16.87
CA ASP A 230 -18.22 2.81 16.36
C ASP A 230 -18.30 2.80 14.83
N LYS A 231 -19.45 3.25 14.29
CA LYS A 231 -19.70 3.31 12.83
C LYS A 231 -19.39 4.68 12.23
N THR A 232 -18.73 5.56 12.98
CA THR A 232 -18.40 6.91 12.50
C THR A 232 -17.32 6.88 11.42
N VAL A 233 -17.37 7.85 10.51
CA VAL A 233 -16.30 8.11 9.54
C VAL A 233 -14.95 8.26 10.24
N LEU A 234 -14.91 8.92 11.40
CA LEU A 234 -13.70 9.14 12.19
C LEU A 234 -13.02 7.82 12.58
N ASN A 235 -13.79 6.85 13.08
CA ASN A 235 -13.26 5.55 13.47
C ASN A 235 -12.68 4.80 12.26
N GLU A 236 -13.34 4.85 11.11
CA GLU A 236 -12.85 4.20 9.90
C GLU A 236 -11.62 4.86 9.29
N MET A 237 -11.61 6.20 9.16
CA MET A 237 -10.43 6.91 8.64
C MET A 237 -9.21 6.69 9.54
N LEU A 238 -9.39 6.58 10.87
CA LEU A 238 -8.33 6.25 11.81
C LEU A 238 -7.87 4.79 11.71
N ALA A 239 -8.76 3.86 11.35
CA ALA A 239 -8.36 2.49 11.06
C ALA A 239 -7.37 2.45 9.88
N TYR A 240 -7.67 3.12 8.77
CA TYR A 240 -6.73 3.25 7.64
C TYR A 240 -5.43 3.96 8.05
N ALA A 241 -5.53 5.06 8.79
CA ALA A 241 -4.36 5.81 9.24
C ALA A 241 -3.41 4.97 10.10
N LYS A 242 -3.92 4.09 10.97
CA LYS A 242 -3.09 3.17 11.75
C LYS A 242 -2.34 2.18 10.86
N THR A 243 -2.98 1.64 9.82
CA THR A 243 -2.32 0.78 8.84
C THR A 243 -1.21 1.53 8.10
N TYR A 244 -1.42 2.80 7.72
CA TYR A 244 -0.39 3.63 7.09
C TYR A 244 0.74 4.00 8.04
N TYR A 245 0.42 4.31 9.29
CA TYR A 245 1.39 4.59 10.34
C TYR A 245 2.27 3.35 10.61
N PHE A 246 1.68 2.15 10.62
CA PHE A 246 2.42 0.90 10.69
C PHE A 246 3.39 0.78 9.52
N ALA A 247 2.92 0.96 8.28
CA ALA A 247 3.77 0.88 7.10
C ALA A 247 4.95 1.87 7.16
N GLN A 248 4.72 3.10 7.59
CA GLN A 248 5.78 4.11 7.74
C GLN A 248 6.73 3.84 8.91
N SER A 249 6.30 3.07 9.92
CA SER A 249 7.16 2.67 11.04
C SER A 249 8.08 1.51 10.67
N VAL A 250 7.70 0.68 9.70
CA VAL A 250 8.47 -0.50 9.27
C VAL A 250 9.15 -0.33 7.90
N ILE A 251 8.90 0.79 7.23
CA ILE A 251 9.56 1.23 5.99
C ILE A 251 10.04 2.67 6.21
N PRO A 252 11.31 2.88 6.57
CA PRO A 252 11.81 4.20 6.92
C PRO A 252 11.64 5.21 5.78
N CYS A 253 11.24 6.42 6.14
CA CYS A 253 11.04 7.52 5.20
C CYS A 253 10.08 7.21 4.04
N LEU A 254 9.13 6.29 4.22
CA LEU A 254 8.06 6.06 3.26
C LEU A 254 7.18 7.32 3.14
N ALA A 255 7.19 7.94 1.95
CA ALA A 255 6.46 9.16 1.69
C ALA A 255 4.93 8.98 1.83
N ASP A 256 4.24 10.02 2.32
CA ASP A 256 2.77 10.02 2.46
C ASP A 256 2.08 9.77 1.10
N SER A 257 2.66 10.27 -0.01
CA SER A 257 2.15 10.04 -1.36
C SER A 257 2.16 8.57 -1.77
N LEU A 258 3.17 7.80 -1.35
CA LEU A 258 3.31 6.39 -1.69
C LEU A 258 2.34 5.53 -0.88
N VAL A 259 2.22 5.79 0.42
CA VAL A 259 1.31 5.02 1.29
C VAL A 259 -0.16 5.31 0.97
N LEU A 260 -0.51 6.56 0.65
CA LEU A 260 -1.86 6.95 0.23
C LEU A 260 -2.14 6.69 -1.25
N GLY A 261 -1.10 6.44 -2.06
CA GLY A 261 -1.22 6.26 -3.49
C GLY A 261 -1.62 7.53 -4.25
N TYR A 262 -1.24 8.71 -3.76
CA TYR A 262 -1.53 10.01 -4.36
C TYR A 262 -0.45 10.45 -5.34
N THR A 263 -0.86 11.14 -6.40
CA THR A 263 0.08 11.78 -7.33
C THR A 263 0.67 13.05 -6.71
N THR A 264 1.74 13.56 -7.32
CA THR A 264 2.34 14.83 -6.92
C THR A 264 1.35 15.98 -6.98
N GLU A 265 0.50 16.04 -8.01
CA GLU A 265 -0.53 17.07 -8.19
C GLU A 265 -1.58 16.98 -7.08
N GLN A 266 -2.00 15.75 -6.73
CA GLN A 266 -2.96 15.54 -5.64
C GLN A 266 -2.37 15.97 -4.29
N MET A 267 -1.09 15.69 -4.03
CA MET A 267 -0.41 16.16 -2.81
C MET A 267 -0.28 17.69 -2.78
N GLN A 268 0.00 18.33 -3.91
CA GLN A 268 0.05 19.79 -4.01
C GLN A 268 -1.32 20.42 -3.77
N TYR A 269 -2.38 19.85 -4.35
CA TYR A 269 -3.75 20.29 -4.09
C TYR A 269 -4.09 20.23 -2.60
N ILE A 270 -3.78 19.11 -1.94
CA ILE A 270 -4.00 18.95 -0.50
C ILE A 270 -3.25 20.04 0.27
N ALA A 271 -1.97 20.25 -0.03
CA ALA A 271 -1.17 21.25 0.66
C ALA A 271 -1.74 22.67 0.57
N GLN A 272 -2.30 23.04 -0.58
CA GLN A 272 -2.90 24.35 -0.82
C GLN A 272 -4.30 24.50 -0.20
N ASN A 273 -5.02 23.39 0.03
CA ASN A 273 -6.42 23.40 0.42
C ASN A 273 -6.71 22.73 1.77
N LYS A 274 -5.70 22.27 2.52
CA LYS A 274 -5.84 21.53 3.78
C LYS A 274 -6.73 22.22 4.82
N GLU A 275 -6.65 23.55 4.94
CA GLU A 275 -7.52 24.33 5.84
C GLU A 275 -8.98 24.32 5.40
N GLN A 276 -9.22 24.42 4.09
CA GLN A 276 -10.58 24.38 3.51
C GLN A 276 -11.18 22.98 3.64
N ILE A 277 -10.38 21.93 3.42
CA ILE A 277 -10.76 20.53 3.64
C ILE A 277 -11.17 20.32 5.10
N TRP A 278 -10.37 20.82 6.04
CA TRP A 278 -10.69 20.70 7.47
C TRP A 278 -11.97 21.45 7.84
N LYS A 279 -12.13 22.70 7.37
CA LYS A 279 -13.36 23.47 7.56
C LYS A 279 -14.58 22.72 7.02
N HIS A 280 -14.48 22.15 5.83
CA HIS A 280 -15.55 21.35 5.23
C HIS A 280 -15.96 20.17 6.12
N TYR A 281 -14.99 19.47 6.73
CA TYR A 281 -15.31 18.39 7.67
C TYR A 281 -16.11 18.85 8.87
N LEU A 282 -15.81 20.03 9.41
CA LEU A 282 -16.55 20.61 10.53
C LEU A 282 -17.95 21.04 10.09
N ASP A 283 -18.05 21.80 8.99
CA ASP A 283 -19.32 22.33 8.48
C ASP A 283 -20.31 21.20 8.10
N LYS A 284 -19.80 20.11 7.54
CA LYS A 284 -20.59 18.93 7.16
C LYS A 284 -20.65 17.83 8.22
N GLN A 285 -20.04 18.05 9.38
CA GLN A 285 -19.94 17.09 10.48
C GLN A 285 -19.43 15.70 10.03
N VAL A 286 -18.46 15.67 9.11
CA VAL A 286 -17.98 14.45 8.45
C VAL A 286 -17.53 13.41 9.47
N PHE A 287 -16.74 13.81 10.47
CA PHE A 287 -16.18 12.90 11.48
C PHE A 287 -17.23 12.08 12.21
N PHE A 288 -18.38 12.67 12.53
CA PHE A 288 -19.40 12.03 13.37
C PHE A 288 -20.50 11.35 12.55
N ASN A 289 -20.45 11.46 11.22
CA ASN A 289 -21.42 10.84 10.35
C ASN A 289 -21.22 9.31 10.32
N THR A 290 -22.31 8.55 10.24
CA THR A 290 -22.30 7.07 10.25
C THR A 290 -22.93 6.47 8.99
N THR A 291 -23.33 7.28 8.01
CA THR A 291 -23.96 6.80 6.78
C THR A 291 -22.92 6.20 5.83
N ARG A 292 -23.35 5.25 5.01
CA ARG A 292 -22.50 4.63 3.98
C ARG A 292 -22.03 5.64 2.93
N GLU A 293 -22.85 6.66 2.64
CA GLU A 293 -22.54 7.70 1.66
C GLU A 293 -21.31 8.50 2.08
N PHE A 294 -21.23 8.92 3.34
CA PHE A 294 -20.07 9.65 3.82
C PHE A 294 -18.81 8.78 3.84
N ARG A 295 -18.93 7.49 4.20
CA ARG A 295 -17.78 6.56 4.09
C ARG A 295 -17.29 6.43 2.65
N ARG A 296 -18.20 6.19 1.72
CA ARG A 296 -17.89 6.10 0.29
C ARG A 296 -17.21 7.37 -0.24
N ASP A 297 -17.74 8.54 0.13
CA ASP A 297 -17.32 9.80 -0.47
C ASP A 297 -15.98 10.33 0.09
N TYR A 298 -15.70 10.08 1.39
CA TYR A 298 -14.54 10.65 2.08
C TYR A 298 -13.46 9.62 2.42
N VAL A 299 -13.82 8.36 2.65
CA VAL A 299 -12.92 7.32 3.16
C VAL A 299 -12.58 6.29 2.10
N GLU A 300 -13.54 5.72 1.38
CA GLU A 300 -13.30 4.64 0.41
C GLU A 300 -12.50 5.12 -0.82
N ASP A 301 -11.95 4.17 -1.57
CA ASP A 301 -11.17 4.46 -2.77
C ASP A 301 -12.06 5.04 -3.86
N SER A 302 -11.68 6.21 -4.37
CA SER A 302 -12.40 6.92 -5.43
C SER A 302 -11.42 7.79 -6.24
N PRO A 303 -11.77 8.20 -7.46
CA PRO A 303 -10.91 9.11 -8.23
C PRO A 303 -10.82 10.50 -7.58
N PHE A 304 -11.89 10.94 -6.91
CA PHE A 304 -12.03 12.25 -6.30
C PHE A 304 -13.02 12.25 -5.14
N THR A 305 -12.93 13.24 -4.25
CA THR A 305 -13.93 13.54 -3.22
C THR A 305 -14.84 14.67 -3.68
N LEU A 306 -15.88 14.30 -4.46
CA LEU A 306 -16.83 15.25 -5.07
C LEU A 306 -17.44 16.27 -4.10
N PRO A 307 -17.81 15.92 -2.85
CA PRO A 307 -18.37 16.90 -1.94
C PRO A 307 -17.45 18.08 -1.62
N ILE A 308 -16.13 17.95 -1.88
CA ILE A 308 -15.13 19.01 -1.72
C ILE A 308 -14.77 19.62 -3.07
N SER A 309 -14.25 18.81 -4.01
CA SER A 309 -13.82 19.25 -5.35
C SER A 309 -13.48 18.03 -6.22
N GLN A 310 -13.54 18.19 -7.55
CA GLN A 310 -13.01 17.19 -8.48
C GLN A 310 -11.48 17.09 -8.45
N GLU A 311 -10.79 18.12 -7.98
CA GLU A 311 -9.33 18.12 -7.80
C GLU A 311 -8.90 17.48 -6.46
N CYS A 312 -9.83 17.36 -5.51
CA CYS A 312 -9.58 16.71 -4.23
C CYS A 312 -9.49 15.20 -4.43
N PRO A 313 -8.37 14.54 -4.07
CA PRO A 313 -8.23 13.10 -4.27
C PRO A 313 -9.24 12.31 -3.45
N GLY A 314 -9.66 11.16 -3.97
CA GLY A 314 -10.47 10.22 -3.20
C GLY A 314 -9.76 9.72 -1.94
N GLY A 315 -10.54 9.28 -0.95
CA GLY A 315 -10.00 8.84 0.33
C GLY A 315 -9.33 9.95 1.16
N ILE A 316 -9.60 11.23 0.87
CA ILE A 316 -8.95 12.38 1.52
C ILE A 316 -9.04 12.37 3.06
N ALA A 317 -10.09 11.77 3.62
CA ALA A 317 -10.19 11.61 5.07
C ALA A 317 -9.01 10.80 5.61
N ARG A 318 -8.53 9.79 4.89
CA ARG A 318 -7.39 8.97 5.34
C ARG A 318 -6.09 9.78 5.47
N TRP A 319 -5.84 10.73 4.56
CA TRP A 319 -4.71 11.67 4.68
C TRP A 319 -4.84 12.49 5.98
N SER A 320 -6.01 13.08 6.21
CA SER A 320 -6.26 13.88 7.42
C SER A 320 -6.14 13.04 8.70
N ALA A 321 -6.61 11.79 8.68
CA ALA A 321 -6.44 10.86 9.80
C ALA A 321 -4.98 10.51 10.04
N LEU A 322 -4.18 10.31 8.99
CA LEU A 322 -2.75 10.02 9.12
C LEU A 322 -2.01 11.18 9.79
N ARG A 323 -2.29 12.42 9.38
CA ARG A 323 -1.72 13.63 10.01
C ARG A 323 -2.13 13.76 11.48
N MET A 324 -3.43 13.59 11.75
CA MET A 324 -3.99 13.62 13.09
C MET A 324 -3.37 12.55 14.01
N LEU A 325 -3.24 11.32 13.52
CA LEU A 325 -2.66 10.20 14.25
C LEU A 325 -1.17 10.41 14.54
N LYS A 326 -0.39 10.89 13.55
CA LYS A 326 1.03 11.24 13.74
C LYS A 326 1.20 12.28 14.83
N LYS A 327 0.42 13.37 14.77
CA LYS A 327 0.47 14.43 15.78
C LYS A 327 0.10 13.92 17.18
N TYR A 328 -0.92 13.07 17.26
CA TYR A 328 -1.31 12.43 18.52
C TYR A 328 -0.21 11.52 19.08
N ALA A 329 0.38 10.67 18.24
CA ALA A 329 1.43 9.73 18.63
C ALA A 329 2.71 10.47 19.08
N GLU A 330 3.11 11.50 18.35
CA GLU A 330 4.28 12.33 18.67
C GLU A 330 4.11 13.07 20.00
N LYS A 331 2.98 13.77 20.16
CA LYS A 331 2.66 14.53 21.39
C LYS A 331 2.70 13.64 22.64
N ASN A 332 2.22 12.40 22.51
CA ASN A 332 2.13 11.44 23.62
C ASN A 332 3.33 10.47 23.67
N LYS A 333 4.31 10.61 22.76
CA LYS A 333 5.50 9.75 22.66
C LYS A 333 5.16 8.25 22.60
N LEU A 334 4.15 7.91 21.80
CA LEU A 334 3.67 6.53 21.69
C LEU A 334 4.59 5.69 20.81
N SER A 335 4.85 4.46 21.25
CA SER A 335 5.46 3.41 20.42
C SER A 335 4.46 2.89 19.38
N LEU A 336 4.96 2.25 18.32
CA LEU A 336 4.10 1.63 17.29
C LEU A 336 3.05 0.68 17.91
N PRO A 337 3.39 -0.27 18.81
CA PRO A 337 2.38 -1.12 19.45
C PRO A 337 1.29 -0.31 20.17
N GLN A 338 1.65 0.76 20.89
CA GLN A 338 0.67 1.61 21.58
C GLN A 338 -0.26 2.33 20.60
N VAL A 339 0.27 2.87 19.50
CA VAL A 339 -0.53 3.51 18.45
C VAL A 339 -1.53 2.52 17.84
N MET A 340 -1.08 1.29 17.56
CA MET A 340 -1.94 0.26 16.95
C MET A 340 -3.07 -0.22 17.89
N GLN A 341 -2.92 -0.03 19.21
CA GLN A 341 -3.94 -0.40 20.21
C GLN A 341 -4.95 0.71 20.53
N LEU A 342 -4.81 1.91 19.95
CA LEU A 342 -5.78 2.99 20.15
C LEU A 342 -7.14 2.64 19.54
N GLN A 343 -8.21 2.71 20.34
CA GLN A 343 -9.59 2.40 19.93
C GLN A 343 -10.56 3.57 20.06
N ASP A 344 -10.26 4.57 20.91
CA ASP A 344 -11.11 5.75 21.05
C ASP A 344 -10.75 6.80 20.00
N ALA A 345 -11.51 6.78 18.92
CA ALA A 345 -11.36 7.70 17.80
C ALA A 345 -11.60 9.17 18.21
N LYS A 346 -12.50 9.42 19.17
CA LYS A 346 -12.82 10.77 19.66
C LYS A 346 -11.70 11.32 20.52
N GLU A 347 -11.11 10.49 21.37
CA GLU A 347 -9.94 10.86 22.16
C GLU A 347 -8.81 11.35 21.26
N ILE A 348 -8.48 10.59 20.20
CA ILE A 348 -7.45 10.97 19.24
C ILE A 348 -7.77 12.32 18.60
N LEU A 349 -9.00 12.52 18.12
CA LEU A 349 -9.42 13.78 17.50
C LEU A 349 -9.27 14.97 18.47
N GLN A 350 -9.79 14.84 19.69
CA GLN A 350 -9.79 15.93 20.68
C GLN A 350 -8.37 16.25 21.18
N ASN A 351 -7.54 15.23 21.40
CA ASN A 351 -6.26 15.39 22.08
C ASN A 351 -5.06 15.51 21.13
N SER A 352 -5.22 15.23 19.83
CA SER A 352 -4.18 15.47 18.82
C SER A 352 -3.83 16.95 18.68
N GLY A 353 -4.82 17.83 18.89
CA GLY A 353 -4.70 19.25 18.59
C GLY A 353 -4.53 19.56 17.10
N TYR A 354 -4.84 18.60 16.21
CA TYR A 354 -4.83 18.79 14.77
C TYR A 354 -6.01 19.67 14.33
N LYS A 355 -5.75 20.68 13.49
CA LYS A 355 -6.74 21.63 12.98
C LYS A 355 -6.65 21.82 11.46
N GLY A 356 -6.12 20.81 10.75
CA GLY A 356 -5.97 20.82 9.29
C GLY A 356 -4.58 21.16 8.77
N GLU A 357 -3.58 21.36 9.65
CA GLU A 357 -2.21 21.80 9.30
C GLU A 357 -1.21 20.74 8.78
#